data_AF-A0A831JKC0-F1
#
_entry.id   AF-A0A831JKC0-F1
#
_cell.length_a   1.000
_cell.length_b   1.000
_cell.length_c   1.000
_cell.angle_alpha   90.00
_cell.angle_beta   90.00
_cell.angle_gamma   90.00
#
_symmetry.space_group_name_H-M   'P 1'
#
loop_
_entity.id
_entity.type
_entity.pdbx_description
1 polymer ?
#
loop_
_entity_poly.entity_id
_entity_poly.type
_entity_poly.pdbx_seq_one_letter_code
_entity_poly.pdbx_strand_id
1 'polypeptide(L)'
;ALALEAGKYGVDTMALLDKANTSTYGHPEITKVNIGVRNNPGILISGHDLKDLEQLLEQTAGTGVDVYTHGEMLPAHYYPAFKKYPHFVGNYGNAWWQQDKEFELFNGPILMTTNCLVPPKDSYKDRVYTTGVVGFEGVKYIPEGPDGKKDFSEIIEHAKGCKPPVEIERGEIIGGFAHNQVLELADKIVEAVKTGAIKRFFVMAGCDGRMKSRTYYTEFAKALPKDTVILTAGCAKYRYNKLNLGDINGIPRVLDAGQCNDSYSLAVIAMKLKEVFGLNDINKLPISYNIAWYEQKAVIVLLALLYLGVKNIHLGPTLPAFLSPNVTKVLVDKFGIGGITNVEDDMKMFMGE
;
A
#
# COMPACT_ATOMS: atom_id res chain seq x y z
N ALA A 1 5.51 -11.36 26.25
CA ALA A 1 4.90 -12.60 25.73
C ALA A 1 3.71 -12.27 24.83
N LEU A 2 2.59 -11.77 25.37
CA LEU A 2 1.37 -11.47 24.61
C LEU A 2 1.58 -10.57 23.37
N ALA A 3 2.44 -9.54 23.44
CA ALA A 3 2.72 -8.70 22.28
C ALA A 3 3.38 -9.44 21.10
N LEU A 4 4.25 -10.41 21.38
CA LEU A 4 4.87 -11.25 20.33
C LEU A 4 3.91 -12.33 19.83
N GLU A 5 3.04 -12.83 20.71
CA GLU A 5 1.95 -13.71 20.31
C GLU A 5 0.93 -12.99 19.40
N ALA A 6 0.61 -11.73 19.68
CA ALA A 6 -0.15 -10.90 18.75
C ALA A 6 0.57 -10.75 17.40
N GLY A 7 1.90 -10.62 17.40
CA GLY A 7 2.71 -10.65 16.18
C GLY A 7 2.55 -11.94 15.38
N LYS A 8 2.54 -13.10 16.04
CA LYS A 8 2.23 -14.40 15.41
C LYS A 8 0.84 -14.38 14.76
N TYR A 9 -0.20 -14.00 15.50
CA TYR A 9 -1.56 -13.92 14.94
C TYR A 9 -1.68 -12.85 13.84
N GLY A 10 -0.84 -11.82 13.87
CA GLY A 10 -0.67 -10.87 12.77
C GLY A 10 -0.19 -11.56 11.49
N VAL A 11 0.83 -12.41 11.58
CA VAL A 11 1.29 -13.24 10.45
C VAL A 11 0.16 -14.16 9.96
N ASP A 12 -0.49 -14.89 10.88
CA ASP A 12 -1.56 -15.84 10.53
C ASP A 12 -2.74 -15.15 9.84
N THR A 13 -3.12 -13.96 10.31
CA THR A 13 -4.22 -13.17 9.75
C THR A 13 -3.87 -12.59 8.38
N MET A 14 -2.65 -12.06 8.21
CA MET A 14 -2.23 -11.58 6.89
C MET A 14 -2.10 -12.72 5.88
N ALA A 15 -1.63 -13.89 6.29
CA ALA A 15 -1.59 -15.09 5.45
C ALA A 15 -3.00 -15.55 5.03
N LEU A 16 -3.95 -15.50 5.96
CA LEU A 16 -5.35 -15.82 5.67
C LEU A 16 -5.96 -14.83 4.67
N LEU A 17 -5.70 -13.53 4.84
CA LEU A 17 -6.19 -12.48 3.95
C LEU A 17 -5.53 -12.57 2.56
N ASP A 18 -4.23 -12.80 2.49
CA ASP A 18 -3.50 -13.05 1.24
C ASP A 18 -4.13 -14.23 0.47
N LYS A 19 -4.38 -15.35 1.15
CA LYS A 19 -5.07 -16.50 0.56
C LYS A 19 -6.47 -16.13 0.09
N ALA A 20 -7.26 -15.42 0.89
CA ALA A 20 -8.62 -15.03 0.54
C ALA A 20 -8.64 -14.16 -0.73
N ASN A 21 -7.80 -13.12 -0.78
CA ASN A 21 -7.70 -12.23 -1.92
C ASN A 21 -7.22 -12.97 -3.17
N THR A 22 -6.11 -13.70 -3.07
CA THR A 22 -5.50 -14.35 -4.24
C THR A 22 -6.29 -15.53 -4.78
N SER A 23 -6.97 -16.29 -3.92
CA SER A 23 -7.84 -17.40 -4.37
C SER A 23 -9.16 -16.91 -4.98
N THR A 24 -9.62 -15.70 -4.64
CA THR A 24 -10.85 -15.11 -5.18
C THR A 24 -10.57 -14.31 -6.45
N TYR A 25 -9.52 -13.48 -6.44
CA TYR A 25 -9.27 -12.47 -7.50
C TYR A 25 -8.05 -12.79 -8.38
N GLY A 26 -7.36 -13.89 -8.13
CA GLY A 26 -6.11 -14.27 -8.78
C GLY A 26 -4.87 -13.70 -8.08
N HIS A 27 -3.68 -14.23 -8.38
CA HIS A 27 -2.44 -13.65 -7.86
C HIS A 27 -2.17 -12.29 -8.52
N PRO A 28 -1.77 -11.26 -7.75
CA PRO A 28 -1.32 -10.00 -8.34
C PRO A 28 -0.17 -10.20 -9.33
N GLU A 29 -0.25 -9.53 -10.47
CA GLU A 29 0.74 -9.62 -11.55
C GLU A 29 1.22 -8.23 -11.98
N ILE A 30 2.37 -8.14 -12.65
CA ILE A 30 2.93 -6.86 -13.11
C ILE A 30 1.89 -6.08 -13.91
N THR A 31 1.61 -4.85 -13.47
CA THR A 31 0.56 -4.02 -14.03
C THR A 31 1.01 -2.58 -14.16
N LYS A 32 0.72 -1.97 -15.32
CA LYS A 32 0.76 -0.53 -15.53
C LYS A 32 -0.61 0.06 -15.23
N VAL A 33 -0.67 0.97 -14.27
CA VAL A 33 -1.92 1.62 -13.85
C VAL A 33 -1.92 3.06 -14.31
N ASN A 34 -2.92 3.45 -15.10
CA ASN A 34 -3.13 4.83 -15.51
C ASN A 34 -3.44 5.72 -14.29
N ILE A 35 -2.84 6.91 -14.25
CA ILE A 35 -3.10 7.93 -13.22
C ILE A 35 -3.78 9.19 -13.76
N GLY A 36 -4.07 9.23 -15.07
CA GLY A 36 -4.94 10.23 -15.69
C GLY A 36 -6.42 9.87 -15.61
N VAL A 37 -7.27 10.65 -16.29
CA VAL A 37 -8.74 10.51 -16.23
C VAL A 37 -9.37 10.43 -17.62
N ARG A 38 -10.59 9.92 -17.68
CA ARG A 38 -11.49 9.92 -18.85
C ARG A 38 -12.57 10.99 -18.69
N ASN A 39 -13.35 11.19 -19.75
CA ASN A 39 -14.43 12.18 -19.81
C ASN A 39 -15.80 11.63 -19.39
N ASN A 40 -15.90 10.41 -18.86
CA ASN A 40 -17.13 9.88 -18.27
C ASN A 40 -17.28 10.34 -16.81
N PRO A 41 -18.50 10.43 -16.27
CA PRO A 41 -18.68 10.48 -14.82
C PRO A 41 -18.06 9.25 -14.16
N GLY A 42 -17.61 9.38 -12.92
CA GLY A 42 -16.94 8.28 -12.22
C GLY A 42 -17.28 8.18 -10.74
N ILE A 43 -17.03 7.00 -10.18
CA ILE A 43 -17.03 6.73 -8.74
C ILE A 43 -15.60 6.45 -8.29
N LEU A 44 -15.17 7.11 -7.21
CA LEU A 44 -13.87 6.89 -6.59
C LEU A 44 -14.01 5.96 -5.39
N ILE A 45 -13.48 4.74 -5.48
CA ILE A 45 -13.44 3.82 -4.35
C ILE A 45 -12.12 3.93 -3.59
N SER A 46 -12.21 4.03 -2.27
CA SER A 46 -11.09 4.24 -1.36
C SER A 46 -11.24 3.34 -0.12
N GLY A 47 -10.13 3.01 0.51
CA GLY A 47 -10.08 1.98 1.57
C GLY A 47 -9.36 0.73 1.08
N HIS A 48 -9.78 -0.45 1.51
CA HIS A 48 -9.05 -1.70 1.25
C HIS A 48 -9.91 -2.85 0.73
N ASP A 49 -11.23 -2.77 0.86
CA ASP A 49 -12.11 -3.92 0.62
C ASP A 49 -12.27 -4.23 -0.88
N LEU A 50 -11.76 -5.40 -1.30
CA LEU A 50 -11.81 -5.84 -2.70
C LEU A 50 -13.17 -6.42 -3.10
N LYS A 51 -13.97 -6.91 -2.13
CA LYS A 51 -15.32 -7.43 -2.39
C LYS A 51 -16.30 -6.30 -2.67
N ASP A 52 -16.13 -5.15 -2.02
CA ASP A 52 -16.86 -3.93 -2.34
C ASP A 52 -16.54 -3.44 -3.75
N LEU A 53 -15.27 -3.51 -4.17
CA LEU A 53 -14.89 -3.19 -5.55
C LEU A 53 -15.52 -4.15 -6.55
N GLU A 54 -15.49 -5.46 -6.30
CA GLU A 54 -16.10 -6.47 -7.15
C GLU A 54 -17.57 -6.14 -7.42
N GLN A 55 -18.35 -5.95 -6.35
CA GLN A 55 -19.77 -5.64 -6.44
C GLN A 55 -20.03 -4.28 -7.12
N LEU A 56 -19.17 -3.29 -6.88
CA LEU A 56 -19.26 -1.99 -7.55
C LEU A 56 -19.00 -2.11 -9.06
N LEU A 57 -17.97 -2.85 -9.46
CA LEU A 57 -17.61 -3.07 -10.87
C LEU A 57 -18.71 -3.82 -11.62
N GLU A 58 -19.31 -4.82 -10.99
CA GLU A 58 -20.45 -5.56 -11.54
C GLU A 58 -21.66 -4.64 -11.76
N GLN A 59 -22.01 -3.81 -10.77
CA GLN A 59 -23.19 -2.95 -10.85
C GLN A 59 -23.00 -1.72 -11.76
N THR A 60 -21.76 -1.25 -11.94
CA THR A 60 -21.43 -0.15 -12.86
C THR A 60 -21.27 -0.58 -14.32
N ALA A 61 -21.19 -1.89 -14.59
CA ALA A 61 -21.04 -2.40 -15.95
C ALA A 61 -22.20 -1.96 -16.87
N GLY A 62 -21.87 -1.33 -17.99
CA GLY A 62 -22.86 -0.86 -18.97
C GLY A 62 -23.65 0.38 -18.56
N THR A 63 -23.34 1.00 -17.42
CA THR A 63 -24.06 2.19 -16.91
C THR A 63 -23.56 3.52 -17.47
N GLY A 64 -22.38 3.53 -18.08
CA GLY A 64 -21.68 4.75 -18.50
C GLY A 64 -20.90 5.46 -17.39
N VAL A 65 -20.85 4.88 -16.19
CA VAL A 65 -20.06 5.38 -15.04
C VAL A 65 -18.74 4.60 -14.95
N ASP A 66 -17.63 5.33 -14.96
CA ASP A 66 -16.29 4.77 -14.77
C ASP A 66 -15.99 4.54 -13.28
N VAL A 67 -15.09 3.59 -12.97
CA VAL A 67 -14.61 3.33 -11.60
C VAL A 67 -13.12 3.64 -11.51
N TYR A 68 -12.73 4.40 -10.47
CA TYR A 68 -11.36 4.75 -10.15
C TYR A 68 -11.03 4.30 -8.73
N THR A 69 -9.77 3.91 -8.50
CA THR A 69 -9.26 3.64 -7.14
C THR A 69 -8.61 4.87 -6.53
N HIS A 70 -8.55 4.93 -5.21
CA HIS A 70 -7.76 5.92 -4.47
C HIS A 70 -7.07 5.27 -3.27
N GLY A 71 -5.87 5.75 -2.94
CA GLY A 71 -5.09 5.32 -1.79
C GLY A 71 -4.83 3.81 -1.78
N GLU A 72 -5.31 3.14 -0.74
CA GLU A 72 -5.09 1.69 -0.54
C GLU A 72 -5.92 0.80 -1.48
N MET A 73 -6.78 1.36 -2.33
CA MET A 73 -7.45 0.60 -3.39
C MET A 73 -6.61 0.45 -4.65
N LEU A 74 -5.51 1.21 -4.82
CA LEU A 74 -4.60 1.09 -5.96
C LEU A 74 -4.23 -0.36 -6.33
N PRO A 75 -3.90 -1.24 -5.36
CA PRO A 75 -3.49 -2.60 -5.66
C PRO A 75 -4.57 -3.47 -6.29
N ALA A 76 -5.84 -3.06 -6.26
CA ALA A 76 -6.89 -3.79 -6.96
C ALA A 76 -6.61 -3.91 -8.47
N HIS A 77 -5.93 -2.93 -9.06
CA HIS A 77 -5.50 -3.01 -10.47
C HIS A 77 -4.58 -4.19 -10.76
N TYR A 78 -3.89 -4.72 -9.74
CA TYR A 78 -2.90 -5.78 -9.92
C TYR A 78 -3.55 -7.17 -10.06
N TYR A 79 -4.80 -7.31 -9.64
CA TYR A 79 -5.51 -8.59 -9.63
C TYR A 79 -6.14 -8.90 -11.00
N PRO A 80 -5.88 -10.08 -11.60
CA PRO A 80 -6.44 -10.47 -12.89
C PRO A 80 -7.97 -10.37 -12.98
N ALA A 81 -8.69 -10.71 -11.91
CA ALA A 81 -10.15 -10.70 -11.90
C ALA A 81 -10.77 -9.32 -12.16
N PHE A 82 -10.08 -8.22 -11.80
CA PHE A 82 -10.58 -6.85 -12.01
C PHE A 82 -10.16 -6.26 -13.36
N LYS A 83 -9.11 -6.77 -13.99
CA LYS A 83 -8.61 -6.28 -15.29
C LYS A 83 -9.57 -6.52 -16.46
N LYS A 84 -10.56 -7.40 -16.29
CA LYS A 84 -11.59 -7.69 -17.30
C LYS A 84 -12.61 -6.56 -17.49
N TYR A 85 -12.68 -5.59 -16.58
CA TYR A 85 -13.68 -4.51 -16.61
C TYR A 85 -13.14 -3.27 -17.33
N PRO A 86 -13.61 -2.93 -18.55
CA PRO A 86 -13.04 -1.84 -19.35
C PRO A 86 -13.34 -0.43 -18.79
N HIS A 87 -14.35 -0.30 -17.94
CA HIS A 87 -14.72 0.91 -17.21
C HIS A 87 -13.97 1.06 -15.88
N PHE A 88 -13.10 0.11 -15.52
CA PHE A 88 -12.14 0.26 -14.43
C PHE A 88 -10.90 0.99 -14.96
N VAL A 89 -10.78 2.29 -14.66
CA VAL A 89 -9.93 3.18 -15.46
C VAL A 89 -8.50 3.28 -14.95
N GLY A 90 -8.33 3.49 -13.66
CA GLY A 90 -7.03 3.84 -13.10
C GLY A 90 -7.09 4.22 -11.63
N ASN A 91 -5.98 4.77 -11.13
CA ASN A 91 -5.87 5.27 -9.77
C ASN A 91 -5.78 6.79 -9.77
N TYR A 92 -6.67 7.44 -9.01
CA TYR A 92 -6.73 8.89 -8.93
C TYR A 92 -6.11 9.39 -7.62
N GLY A 93 -5.19 10.35 -7.72
CA GLY A 93 -4.60 11.02 -6.56
C GLY A 93 -3.49 10.24 -5.86
N ASN A 94 -3.36 10.47 -4.56
CA ASN A 94 -2.23 10.06 -3.74
C ASN A 94 -2.69 9.30 -2.47
N ALA A 95 -1.91 9.41 -1.40
CA ALA A 95 -2.26 8.87 -0.10
C ALA A 95 -3.43 9.63 0.54
N TRP A 96 -4.13 8.93 1.42
CA TRP A 96 -5.35 9.35 2.11
C TRP A 96 -5.33 10.77 2.70
N TRP A 97 -4.19 11.31 3.10
CA TRP A 97 -4.15 12.61 3.77
C TRP A 97 -4.36 13.80 2.83
N GLN A 98 -4.26 13.60 1.51
CA GLN A 98 -4.53 14.61 0.47
C GLN A 98 -5.99 14.59 -0.04
N GLN A 99 -6.81 13.69 0.49
CA GLN A 99 -8.17 13.46 0.00
C GLN A 99 -9.06 14.71 0.04
N ASP A 100 -8.78 15.67 0.92
CA ASP A 100 -9.59 16.89 1.02
C ASP A 100 -9.53 17.78 -0.23
N LYS A 101 -8.46 17.69 -1.02
CA LYS A 101 -8.30 18.35 -2.32
C LYS A 101 -8.66 17.41 -3.45
N GLU A 102 -8.20 16.16 -3.36
CA GLU A 102 -8.36 15.18 -4.43
C GLU A 102 -9.83 14.77 -4.60
N PHE A 103 -10.55 14.51 -3.50
CA PHE A 103 -11.98 14.18 -3.57
C PHE A 103 -12.79 15.35 -4.12
N GLU A 104 -12.44 16.59 -3.77
CA GLU A 104 -13.08 17.78 -4.32
C GLU A 104 -12.93 17.82 -5.86
N LEU A 105 -11.70 17.65 -6.36
CA LEU A 105 -11.39 17.67 -7.79
C LEU A 105 -11.93 16.46 -8.57
N PHE A 106 -12.21 15.34 -7.90
CA PHE A 106 -12.76 14.16 -8.56
C PHE A 106 -14.19 14.35 -9.09
N ASN A 107 -14.92 15.37 -8.60
CA ASN A 107 -16.32 15.72 -8.96
C ASN A 107 -17.40 14.66 -8.66
N GLY A 108 -17.16 13.39 -8.95
CA GLY A 108 -18.09 12.28 -8.76
C GLY A 108 -18.13 11.74 -7.32
N PRO A 109 -19.01 10.77 -7.03
CA PRO A 109 -19.14 10.19 -5.70
C PRO A 109 -17.88 9.46 -5.21
N ILE A 110 -17.68 9.44 -3.90
CA ILE A 110 -16.59 8.73 -3.24
C ILE A 110 -17.16 7.63 -2.35
N LEU A 111 -16.72 6.39 -2.54
CA LEU A 111 -17.05 5.25 -1.68
C LEU A 111 -15.88 4.92 -0.74
N MET A 112 -16.09 5.05 0.57
CA MET A 112 -15.13 4.68 1.60
C MET A 112 -15.46 3.30 2.18
N THR A 113 -14.66 2.29 1.81
CA THR A 113 -14.84 0.89 2.28
C THR A 113 -14.23 0.66 3.66
N THR A 114 -13.13 1.36 3.96
CA THR A 114 -12.42 1.30 5.25
C THR A 114 -11.82 2.67 5.59
N ASN A 115 -11.04 2.75 6.68
CA ASN A 115 -10.16 3.89 6.90
C ASN A 115 -9.20 4.11 5.70
N CYS A 116 -8.73 5.32 5.42
CA CYS A 116 -8.86 6.54 6.24
C CYS A 116 -9.81 7.56 5.60
N LEU A 117 -10.92 7.88 6.26
CA LEU A 117 -11.76 9.04 5.94
C LEU A 117 -11.32 10.21 6.82
N VAL A 118 -10.96 11.34 6.22
CA VAL A 118 -10.79 12.61 6.96
C VAL A 118 -12.15 13.31 7.07
N PRO A 119 -12.36 14.21 8.04
CA PRO A 119 -13.59 15.00 8.07
C PRO A 119 -13.85 15.67 6.72
N PRO A 120 -14.93 15.28 6.00
CA PRO A 120 -15.17 15.77 4.66
C PRO A 120 -15.53 17.25 4.69
N LYS A 121 -15.09 18.00 3.68
CA LYS A 121 -15.50 19.40 3.49
C LYS A 121 -16.95 19.45 3.00
N ASP A 122 -17.65 20.51 3.34
CA ASP A 122 -19.03 20.74 2.88
C ASP A 122 -19.15 20.75 1.35
N SER A 123 -18.08 21.11 0.63
CA SER A 123 -18.02 21.14 -0.84
C SER A 123 -18.22 19.79 -1.53
N TYR A 124 -18.02 18.67 -0.82
CA TYR A 124 -18.18 17.31 -1.39
C TYR A 124 -18.82 16.31 -0.44
N LYS A 125 -19.19 16.71 0.77
CA LYS A 125 -19.72 15.82 1.82
C LYS A 125 -20.97 15.06 1.37
N ASP A 126 -21.83 15.69 0.57
CA ASP A 126 -23.08 15.16 0.04
C ASP A 126 -22.90 14.00 -0.96
N ARG A 127 -21.71 13.88 -1.54
CA ARG A 127 -21.31 12.80 -2.46
C ARG A 127 -20.29 11.83 -1.88
N VAL A 128 -20.04 11.88 -0.58
CA VAL A 128 -19.33 10.81 0.13
C VAL A 128 -20.33 9.74 0.55
N TYR A 129 -19.94 8.49 0.36
CA TYR A 129 -20.64 7.29 0.79
C TYR A 129 -19.70 6.47 1.65
N THR A 130 -20.19 5.97 2.78
CA THR A 130 -19.46 5.05 3.64
C THR A 130 -20.12 3.69 3.65
N THR A 131 -19.35 2.64 3.92
CA THR A 131 -19.88 1.28 4.06
C THR A 131 -19.02 0.48 5.05
N GLY A 132 -19.44 -0.74 5.36
CA GLY A 132 -18.76 -1.60 6.33
C GLY A 132 -18.71 -0.91 7.70
N VAL A 133 -17.50 -0.78 8.25
CA VAL A 133 -17.26 -0.16 9.56
C VAL A 133 -17.07 1.37 9.50
N VAL A 134 -17.11 1.97 8.30
CA VAL A 134 -16.88 3.41 8.14
C VAL A 134 -18.17 4.18 8.35
N GLY A 135 -18.10 5.25 9.17
CA GLY A 135 -19.21 6.17 9.38
C GLY A 135 -18.72 7.59 9.65
N PHE A 136 -19.49 8.57 9.19
CA PHE A 136 -19.31 10.00 9.49
C PHE A 136 -20.68 10.67 9.54
N GLU A 137 -20.91 11.57 10.49
CA GLU A 137 -22.21 12.21 10.67
C GLU A 137 -22.62 13.05 9.44
N GLY A 138 -23.83 12.81 8.94
CA GLY A 138 -24.37 13.49 7.76
C GLY A 138 -23.76 13.02 6.44
N VAL A 139 -23.12 11.84 6.42
CA VAL A 139 -22.65 11.16 5.20
C VAL A 139 -23.51 9.92 4.96
N LYS A 140 -23.81 9.64 3.69
CA LYS A 140 -24.66 8.50 3.31
C LYS A 140 -23.97 7.18 3.62
N TYR A 141 -24.72 6.21 4.15
CA TYR A 141 -24.22 4.87 4.48
C TYR A 141 -24.86 3.81 3.59
N ILE A 142 -24.03 2.96 2.99
CA ILE A 142 -24.46 1.81 2.20
C ILE A 142 -24.36 0.56 3.08
N PRO A 143 -25.49 0.00 3.56
CA PRO A 143 -25.47 -1.19 4.40
C PRO A 143 -25.14 -2.44 3.59
N GLU A 144 -24.58 -3.43 4.26
CA GLU A 144 -24.51 -4.79 3.72
C GLU A 144 -25.87 -5.49 3.91
N GLY A 145 -26.39 -6.04 2.82
CA GLY A 145 -27.63 -6.82 2.83
C GLY A 145 -27.46 -8.19 3.49
N PRO A 146 -28.56 -8.91 3.76
CA PRO A 146 -28.52 -10.22 4.44
C PRO A 146 -27.71 -11.30 3.72
N ASP A 147 -27.54 -11.19 2.40
CA ASP A 147 -26.77 -12.10 1.54
C ASP A 147 -25.33 -11.61 1.29
N GLY A 148 -24.91 -10.55 1.99
CA GLY A 148 -23.59 -9.93 1.81
C GLY A 148 -23.48 -9.02 0.58
N LYS A 149 -24.60 -8.75 -0.12
CA LYS A 149 -24.63 -7.82 -1.25
C LYS A 149 -24.91 -6.40 -0.77
N LYS A 150 -24.24 -5.44 -1.39
CA LYS A 150 -24.45 -4.01 -1.21
C LYS A 150 -25.15 -3.43 -2.43
N ASP A 151 -26.11 -2.57 -2.21
CA ASP A 151 -26.82 -1.86 -3.28
C ASP A 151 -26.08 -0.55 -3.60
N PHE A 152 -25.44 -0.49 -4.77
CA PHE A 152 -24.76 0.70 -5.26
C PHE A 152 -25.61 1.53 -6.24
N SER A 153 -26.90 1.22 -6.41
CA SER A 153 -27.78 1.94 -7.34
C SER A 153 -27.81 3.44 -7.08
N GLU A 154 -27.92 3.87 -5.82
CA GLU A 154 -27.96 5.30 -5.48
C GLU A 154 -26.66 6.03 -5.85
N ILE A 155 -25.49 5.45 -5.55
CA ILE A 155 -24.20 6.08 -5.86
C ILE A 155 -23.94 6.12 -7.37
N ILE A 156 -24.44 5.12 -8.12
CA ILE A 156 -24.37 5.08 -9.59
C ILE A 156 -25.26 6.17 -10.21
N GLU A 157 -26.50 6.29 -9.76
CA GLU A 157 -27.40 7.35 -10.24
C GLU A 157 -26.87 8.74 -9.88
N HIS A 158 -26.29 8.91 -8.69
CA HIS A 158 -25.62 10.14 -8.31
C HIS A 158 -24.47 10.46 -9.26
N ALA A 159 -23.61 9.49 -9.56
CA ALA A 159 -22.46 9.70 -10.45
C ALA A 159 -22.88 10.17 -11.86
N LYS A 160 -23.99 9.66 -12.41
CA LYS A 160 -24.51 10.10 -13.72
C LYS A 160 -24.84 11.60 -13.78
N GLY A 161 -25.18 12.20 -12.64
CA GLY A 161 -25.43 13.64 -12.52
C GLY A 161 -24.19 14.50 -12.28
N CYS A 162 -23.02 13.88 -12.06
CA CYS A 162 -21.77 14.59 -11.76
C CYS A 162 -20.96 14.90 -13.01
N LYS A 163 -20.08 15.90 -12.90
CA LYS A 163 -19.04 16.15 -13.91
C LYS A 163 -17.99 15.03 -13.87
N PRO A 164 -17.30 14.76 -14.99
CA PRO A 164 -16.12 13.90 -15.01
C PRO A 164 -15.03 14.39 -14.07
N PRO A 165 -14.11 13.52 -13.62
CA PRO A 165 -12.98 13.93 -12.78
C PRO A 165 -12.10 14.99 -13.44
N VAL A 166 -11.58 15.94 -12.65
CA VAL A 166 -10.55 16.88 -13.12
C VAL A 166 -9.21 16.16 -13.15
N GLU A 167 -8.51 16.19 -14.27
CA GLU A 167 -7.18 15.59 -14.35
C GLU A 167 -6.16 16.37 -13.49
N ILE A 168 -5.54 15.68 -12.53
CA ILE A 168 -4.52 16.26 -11.63
C ILE A 168 -3.10 15.85 -11.99
N GLU A 169 -2.93 14.77 -12.76
CA GLU A 169 -1.66 14.24 -13.23
C GLU A 169 -1.87 13.31 -14.43
N ARG A 170 -0.77 12.91 -15.10
CA ARG A 170 -0.78 11.99 -16.24
C ARG A 170 0.36 10.99 -16.13
N GLY A 171 0.18 9.83 -16.73
CA GLY A 171 1.20 8.80 -16.85
C GLY A 171 0.73 7.47 -16.29
N GLU A 172 1.68 6.67 -15.83
CA GLU A 172 1.43 5.36 -15.27
C GLU A 172 2.33 5.10 -14.07
N ILE A 173 1.85 4.22 -13.19
CA ILE A 173 2.64 3.61 -12.12
C ILE A 173 2.67 2.10 -12.32
N ILE A 174 3.78 1.46 -11.96
CA ILE A 174 3.97 0.01 -12.11
C ILE A 174 3.90 -0.63 -10.72
N GLY A 175 3.12 -1.70 -10.61
CA GLY A 175 3.02 -2.50 -9.38
C GLY A 175 2.60 -3.94 -9.68
N GLY A 176 2.22 -4.67 -8.63
CA GLY A 176 1.82 -6.08 -8.73
C GLY A 176 2.93 -7.07 -8.42
N PHE A 177 3.95 -6.64 -7.68
CA PHE A 177 5.07 -7.47 -7.23
C PHE A 177 4.76 -8.18 -5.91
N ALA A 178 3.59 -8.82 -5.81
CA ALA A 178 3.26 -9.69 -4.68
C ALA A 178 4.11 -10.97 -4.70
N HIS A 179 4.03 -11.80 -3.66
CA HIS A 179 4.95 -12.94 -3.48
C HIS A 179 5.00 -13.86 -4.70
N ASN A 180 3.86 -14.25 -5.28
CA ASN A 180 3.83 -15.17 -6.41
C ASN A 180 4.58 -14.59 -7.63
N GLN A 181 4.28 -13.34 -8.01
CA GLN A 181 4.97 -12.66 -9.12
C GLN A 181 6.48 -12.50 -8.87
N VAL A 182 6.89 -12.18 -7.65
CA VAL A 182 8.32 -12.02 -7.33
C VAL A 182 9.04 -13.37 -7.32
N LEU A 183 8.36 -14.44 -6.90
CA LEU A 183 8.91 -15.79 -6.93
C LEU A 183 9.10 -16.30 -8.36
N GLU A 184 8.23 -15.94 -9.30
CA GLU A 184 8.45 -16.19 -10.74
C GLU A 184 9.70 -15.46 -11.29
N LEU A 185 10.05 -14.32 -10.68
CA LEU A 185 11.24 -13.55 -11.02
C LEU A 185 12.46 -13.90 -10.15
N ALA A 186 12.36 -14.93 -9.30
CA ALA A 186 13.37 -15.21 -8.27
C ALA A 186 14.76 -15.43 -8.87
N ASP A 187 14.88 -16.21 -9.95
CA ASP A 187 16.18 -16.49 -10.59
C ASP A 187 16.86 -15.21 -11.07
N LYS A 188 16.10 -14.31 -11.71
CA LYS A 188 16.58 -13.02 -12.19
C LYS A 188 17.02 -12.11 -11.04
N ILE A 189 16.24 -12.07 -9.96
CA ILE A 189 16.56 -11.28 -8.77
C ILE A 189 17.81 -11.82 -8.08
N VAL A 190 17.91 -13.15 -7.94
CA VAL A 190 19.05 -13.83 -7.32
C VAL A 190 20.31 -13.61 -8.14
N GLU A 191 20.24 -13.68 -9.46
CA GLU A 191 21.34 -13.36 -10.36
C GLU A 191 21.77 -11.90 -10.21
N ALA A 192 20.83 -10.95 -10.20
CA ALA A 192 21.12 -9.54 -10.02
C ALA A 192 21.81 -9.25 -8.67
N VAL A 193 21.45 -9.97 -7.61
CA VAL A 193 22.13 -9.88 -6.30
C VAL A 193 23.52 -10.50 -6.36
N LYS A 194 23.66 -11.71 -6.93
CA LYS A 194 24.95 -12.42 -7.04
C LYS A 194 25.98 -11.67 -7.88
N THR A 195 25.54 -11.00 -8.94
CA THR A 195 26.41 -10.19 -9.81
C THR A 195 26.72 -8.81 -9.22
N GLY A 196 26.07 -8.42 -8.12
CA GLY A 196 26.20 -7.10 -7.51
C GLY A 196 25.45 -5.99 -8.24
N ALA A 197 24.61 -6.32 -9.23
CA ALA A 197 23.72 -5.35 -9.89
C ALA A 197 22.68 -4.78 -8.92
N ILE A 198 22.17 -5.62 -7.99
CA ILE A 198 21.40 -5.19 -6.83
C ILE A 198 22.25 -5.41 -5.58
N LYS A 199 22.72 -4.33 -4.97
CA LYS A 199 23.50 -4.40 -3.73
C LYS A 199 22.66 -4.51 -2.48
N ARG A 200 21.47 -3.91 -2.48
CA ARG A 200 20.61 -3.84 -1.29
C ARG A 200 19.15 -3.58 -1.65
N PHE A 201 18.26 -4.22 -0.90
CA PHE A 201 16.84 -3.90 -0.89
C PHE A 201 16.50 -3.00 0.29
N PHE A 202 15.57 -2.08 0.09
CA PHE A 202 15.04 -1.21 1.12
C PHE A 202 13.55 -1.46 1.28
N VAL A 203 13.14 -2.07 2.39
CA VAL A 203 11.72 -2.17 2.75
C VAL A 203 11.28 -0.80 3.25
N MET A 204 10.58 -0.07 2.38
CA MET A 204 10.00 1.25 2.67
C MET A 204 8.46 1.20 2.73
N ALA A 205 7.93 0.04 3.10
CA ALA A 205 6.50 -0.21 3.25
C ALA A 205 5.88 0.57 4.44
N GLY A 206 4.55 0.47 4.55
CA GLY A 206 3.76 0.93 5.68
C GLY A 206 2.78 2.04 5.33
N CYS A 207 2.59 3.00 6.22
CA CYS A 207 1.52 4.01 6.12
C CYS A 207 2.04 5.45 6.07
N ASP A 208 1.51 6.23 5.13
CA ASP A 208 1.79 7.67 4.99
C ASP A 208 0.93 8.53 5.93
N GLY A 209 1.23 9.83 6.02
CA GLY A 209 0.48 10.81 6.81
C GLY A 209 0.90 12.25 6.53
N ARG A 210 0.36 13.19 7.33
CA ARG A 210 0.44 14.65 7.06
C ARG A 210 1.76 15.33 7.43
N MET A 211 2.50 14.77 8.38
CA MET A 211 3.66 15.46 8.96
C MET A 211 4.72 15.76 7.89
N LYS A 212 5.17 17.02 7.81
CA LYS A 212 6.20 17.47 6.85
C LYS A 212 7.50 16.66 6.95
N SER A 213 7.83 16.13 8.13
CA SER A 213 8.99 15.24 8.33
C SER A 213 8.98 14.01 7.42
N ARG A 214 7.81 13.59 6.90
CA ARG A 214 7.71 12.47 5.94
C ARG A 214 8.29 12.76 4.57
N THR A 215 8.60 14.02 4.26
CA THR A 215 9.44 14.37 3.09
C THR A 215 10.78 13.64 3.15
N TYR A 216 11.26 13.25 4.34
CA TYR A 216 12.38 12.33 4.51
C TYR A 216 12.30 11.11 3.58
N TYR A 217 11.15 10.42 3.49
CA TYR A 217 11.05 9.19 2.69
C TYR A 217 11.16 9.46 1.18
N THR A 218 10.66 10.61 0.72
CA THR A 218 10.81 11.05 -0.67
C THR A 218 12.27 11.36 -0.98
N GLU A 219 12.94 12.12 -0.12
CA GLU A 219 14.34 12.50 -0.33
C GLU A 219 15.29 11.31 -0.17
N PHE A 220 15.00 10.41 0.77
CA PHE A 220 15.72 9.14 0.94
C PHE A 220 15.64 8.30 -0.34
N ALA A 221 14.44 8.11 -0.90
CA ALA A 221 14.25 7.34 -2.13
C ALA A 221 14.98 7.95 -3.34
N LYS A 222 15.06 9.29 -3.43
CA LYS A 222 15.84 9.98 -4.48
C LYS A 222 17.35 9.82 -4.30
N ALA A 223 17.82 9.82 -3.05
CA ALA A 223 19.23 9.73 -2.71
C ALA A 223 19.78 8.29 -2.80
N LEU A 224 18.90 7.27 -2.82
CA LEU A 224 19.29 5.88 -2.90
C LEU A 224 20.20 5.60 -4.12
N PRO A 225 21.36 4.94 -3.92
CA PRO A 225 22.23 4.50 -5.02
C PRO A 225 21.47 3.70 -6.07
N LYS A 226 21.84 3.86 -7.35
CA LYS A 226 21.09 3.28 -8.48
C LYS A 226 21.12 1.74 -8.53
N ASP A 227 21.98 1.11 -7.74
CA ASP A 227 22.09 -0.34 -7.56
C ASP A 227 21.27 -0.86 -6.37
N THR A 228 20.25 -0.11 -5.94
CA THR A 228 19.33 -0.49 -4.86
C THR A 228 17.89 -0.57 -5.34
N VAL A 229 17.08 -1.41 -4.68
CA VAL A 229 15.66 -1.62 -5.00
C VAL A 229 14.80 -1.35 -3.77
N ILE A 230 13.74 -0.56 -3.92
CA ILE A 230 12.72 -0.35 -2.90
C ILE A 230 11.67 -1.46 -2.98
N LEU A 231 11.39 -2.10 -1.85
CA LEU A 231 10.25 -2.99 -1.65
C LEU A 231 9.18 -2.23 -0.87
N THR A 232 7.96 -2.14 -1.40
CA THR A 232 6.89 -1.39 -0.76
C THR A 232 5.56 -2.14 -0.73
N ALA A 233 4.75 -1.79 0.26
CA ALA A 233 3.39 -2.23 0.48
C ALA A 233 2.71 -1.16 1.33
N GLY A 234 1.45 -0.85 1.06
CA GLY A 234 0.71 0.20 1.77
C GLY A 234 1.01 1.63 1.32
N CYS A 235 0.23 2.57 1.83
CA CYS A 235 0.16 3.94 1.31
C CYS A 235 1.44 4.77 1.51
N ALA A 236 2.43 4.27 2.27
CA ALA A 236 3.78 4.85 2.29
C ALA A 236 4.38 4.99 0.88
N LYS A 237 3.99 4.11 -0.05
CA LYS A 237 4.39 4.14 -1.46
C LYS A 237 4.24 5.50 -2.13
N TYR A 238 3.21 6.27 -1.76
CA TYR A 238 2.91 7.56 -2.40
C TYR A 238 3.97 8.64 -2.16
N ARG A 239 4.94 8.38 -1.28
CA ARG A 239 6.11 9.25 -1.12
C ARG A 239 7.13 9.12 -2.26
N TYR A 240 7.11 8.04 -3.02
CA TYR A 240 8.16 7.75 -4.01
C TYR A 240 7.71 6.96 -5.25
N ASN A 241 6.50 6.38 -5.29
CA ASN A 241 6.02 5.56 -6.43
C ASN A 241 5.76 6.34 -7.73
N LYS A 242 5.73 7.67 -7.66
CA LYS A 242 5.61 8.58 -8.81
C LYS A 242 6.95 9.23 -9.21
N LEU A 243 8.05 8.81 -8.59
CA LEU A 243 9.39 9.24 -8.98
C LEU A 243 9.89 8.36 -10.14
N ASN A 244 10.64 8.96 -11.07
CA ASN A 244 11.31 8.22 -12.13
C ASN A 244 12.63 7.62 -11.61
N LEU A 245 12.54 6.55 -10.82
CA LEU A 245 13.72 5.91 -10.22
C LEU A 245 14.42 4.89 -11.14
N GLY A 246 13.80 4.53 -12.27
CA GLY A 246 14.34 3.61 -13.27
C GLY A 246 14.22 2.13 -12.88
N ASP A 247 15.02 1.30 -13.53
CA ASP A 247 15.10 -0.14 -13.35
C ASP A 247 16.55 -0.63 -13.26
N ILE A 248 16.74 -1.88 -12.83
CA ILE A 248 18.01 -2.60 -12.84
C ILE A 248 17.80 -3.85 -13.66
N ASN A 249 18.38 -3.90 -14.87
CA ASN A 249 18.24 -5.01 -15.81
C ASN A 249 16.76 -5.40 -16.08
N GLY A 250 15.86 -4.42 -16.18
CA GLY A 250 14.42 -4.68 -16.37
C GLY A 250 13.65 -5.02 -15.09
N ILE A 251 14.26 -4.93 -13.89
CA ILE A 251 13.56 -5.00 -12.60
C ILE A 251 13.32 -3.57 -12.12
N PRO A 252 12.06 -3.09 -11.99
CA PRO A 252 11.80 -1.74 -11.51
C PRO A 252 12.45 -1.49 -10.15
N ARG A 253 13.01 -0.29 -9.94
CA ARG A 253 13.63 0.08 -8.64
C ARG A 253 12.61 0.32 -7.53
N VAL A 254 11.31 0.28 -7.83
CA VAL A 254 10.23 0.25 -6.85
C VAL A 254 9.35 -0.96 -7.16
N LEU A 255 9.33 -1.93 -6.25
CA LEU A 255 8.50 -3.12 -6.35
C LEU A 255 7.34 -2.98 -5.35
N ASP A 256 6.17 -2.62 -5.87
CA ASP A 256 4.94 -2.49 -5.10
C ASP A 256 4.19 -3.82 -5.02
N ALA A 257 4.20 -4.41 -3.83
CA ALA A 257 3.52 -5.67 -3.54
C ALA A 257 2.01 -5.50 -3.32
N GLY A 258 1.53 -4.29 -2.99
CA GLY A 258 0.12 -4.01 -2.80
C GLY A 258 -0.21 -3.17 -1.56
N GLN A 259 -1.28 -3.52 -0.86
CA GLN A 259 -1.82 -2.85 0.31
C GLN A 259 -0.92 -3.06 1.53
N CYS A 260 -1.20 -2.41 2.65
CA CYS A 260 -0.42 -2.62 3.88
C CYS A 260 -0.39 -4.09 4.35
N ASN A 261 -1.47 -4.85 4.17
CA ASN A 261 -1.52 -6.31 4.40
C ASN A 261 -0.56 -7.10 3.49
N ASP A 262 -0.26 -6.60 2.30
CA ASP A 262 0.67 -7.25 1.37
C ASP A 262 2.14 -7.10 1.80
N SER A 263 2.40 -6.47 2.95
CA SER A 263 3.67 -6.64 3.69
C SER A 263 3.95 -8.12 4.00
N TYR A 264 2.91 -8.96 4.05
CA TYR A 264 3.03 -10.42 4.06
C TYR A 264 3.87 -10.92 2.87
N SER A 265 3.60 -10.43 1.66
CA SER A 265 4.39 -10.79 0.47
C SER A 265 5.86 -10.46 0.67
N LEU A 266 6.18 -9.28 1.23
CA LEU A 266 7.56 -8.88 1.48
C LEU A 266 8.27 -9.79 2.48
N ALA A 267 7.56 -10.26 3.51
CA ALA A 267 8.07 -11.24 4.45
C ALA A 267 8.32 -12.61 3.77
N VAL A 268 7.40 -13.09 2.93
CA VAL A 268 7.57 -14.33 2.15
C VAL A 268 8.77 -14.23 1.21
N ILE A 269 8.93 -13.10 0.52
CA ILE A 269 10.06 -12.84 -0.37
C ILE A 269 11.38 -12.88 0.41
N ALA A 270 11.47 -12.20 1.56
CA ALA A 270 12.67 -12.23 2.39
C ALA A 270 12.98 -13.65 2.89
N MET A 271 11.98 -14.42 3.30
CA MET A 271 12.16 -15.81 3.70
C MET A 271 12.65 -16.69 2.54
N LYS A 272 12.16 -16.48 1.31
CA LYS A 272 12.65 -17.21 0.15
C LYS A 272 14.10 -16.84 -0.19
N LEU A 273 14.45 -15.55 -0.16
CA LEU A 273 15.83 -15.13 -0.39
C LEU A 273 16.76 -15.73 0.67
N LYS A 274 16.35 -15.77 1.94
CA LYS A 274 17.10 -16.43 3.01
C LYS A 274 17.40 -17.90 2.66
N GLU A 275 16.39 -18.64 2.18
CA GLU A 275 16.52 -20.03 1.75
C GLU A 275 17.49 -20.17 0.56
N VAL A 276 17.30 -19.36 -0.48
CA VAL A 276 18.11 -19.42 -1.72
C VAL A 276 19.58 -19.08 -1.46
N PHE A 277 19.86 -18.16 -0.54
CA PHE A 277 21.23 -17.82 -0.14
C PHE A 277 21.79 -18.74 0.97
N GLY A 278 21.04 -19.74 1.43
CA GLY A 278 21.49 -20.66 2.48
C GLY A 278 21.81 -19.97 3.81
N LEU A 279 21.11 -18.87 4.12
CA LEU A 279 21.37 -18.08 5.32
C LEU A 279 20.60 -18.64 6.51
N ASN A 280 21.28 -18.81 7.65
CA ASN A 280 20.62 -19.26 8.89
C ASN A 280 19.79 -18.15 9.56
N ASP A 281 20.06 -16.89 9.23
CA ASP A 281 19.43 -15.70 9.82
C ASP A 281 18.93 -14.76 8.72
N ILE A 282 17.66 -14.35 8.81
CA ILE A 282 17.02 -13.43 7.85
C ILE A 282 17.71 -12.07 7.83
N ASN A 283 18.29 -11.65 8.96
CA ASN A 283 18.95 -10.35 9.11
C ASN A 283 20.32 -10.29 8.42
N LYS A 284 20.80 -11.41 7.85
CA LYS A 284 22.01 -11.45 7.02
C LYS A 284 21.74 -11.18 5.54
N LEU A 285 20.47 -11.06 5.14
CA LEU A 285 20.13 -10.64 3.79
C LEU A 285 20.55 -9.17 3.57
N PRO A 286 20.84 -8.77 2.33
CA PRO A 286 21.09 -7.37 2.00
C PRO A 286 19.77 -6.58 1.96
N ILE A 287 19.05 -6.55 3.08
CA ILE A 287 17.77 -5.87 3.25
C ILE A 287 17.87 -4.90 4.42
N SER A 288 17.51 -3.65 4.18
CA SER A 288 17.34 -2.62 5.21
C SER A 288 15.87 -2.27 5.36
N TYR A 289 15.40 -2.08 6.60
CA TYR A 289 14.00 -1.79 6.91
C TYR A 289 13.87 -0.34 7.37
N ASN A 290 13.29 0.51 6.52
CA ASN A 290 13.04 1.93 6.77
C ASN A 290 11.54 2.20 6.62
N ILE A 291 10.77 1.81 7.63
CA ILE A 291 9.31 1.65 7.59
C ILE A 291 8.61 2.91 8.11
N ALA A 292 7.63 3.39 7.34
CA ALA A 292 6.74 4.46 7.77
C ALA A 292 5.49 3.88 8.45
N TRP A 293 5.05 4.45 9.57
CA TRP A 293 3.80 4.02 10.23
C TRP A 293 2.88 5.21 10.50
N TYR A 294 1.60 4.94 10.71
CA TYR A 294 0.60 5.96 11.06
C TYR A 294 -0.47 5.41 12.00
N GLU A 295 -1.14 4.32 11.60
CA GLU A 295 -2.28 3.75 12.33
C GLU A 295 -2.02 2.29 12.74
N GLN A 296 -3.05 1.58 13.18
CA GLN A 296 -2.93 0.32 13.90
C GLN A 296 -2.59 -0.88 13.01
N LYS A 297 -2.95 -0.87 11.71
CA LYS A 297 -2.51 -1.91 10.77
C LYS A 297 -0.99 -1.91 10.61
N ALA A 298 -0.34 -0.74 10.58
CA ALA A 298 1.12 -0.67 10.61
C ALA A 298 1.73 -1.25 11.90
N VAL A 299 1.03 -1.14 13.04
CA VAL A 299 1.49 -1.72 14.31
C VAL A 299 1.46 -3.24 14.27
N ILE A 300 0.40 -3.86 13.73
CA ILE A 300 0.35 -5.33 13.64
C ILE A 300 1.37 -5.87 12.61
N VAL A 301 1.62 -5.14 11.51
CA VAL A 301 2.71 -5.46 10.56
C VAL A 301 4.07 -5.43 11.26
N LEU A 302 4.34 -4.40 12.07
CA LEU A 302 5.57 -4.32 12.87
C LEU A 302 5.71 -5.52 13.80
N LEU A 303 4.67 -5.83 14.59
CA LEU A 303 4.70 -6.97 15.51
C LEU A 303 4.91 -8.30 14.79
N ALA A 304 4.33 -8.46 13.60
CA ALA A 304 4.54 -9.64 12.74
C ALA A 304 6.01 -9.76 12.31
N LEU A 305 6.64 -8.67 11.84
CA LEU A 305 8.06 -8.67 11.49
C LEU A 305 8.96 -9.00 12.70
N LEU A 306 8.66 -8.43 13.88
CA LEU A 306 9.38 -8.74 15.12
C LEU A 306 9.22 -10.21 15.51
N TYR A 307 8.02 -10.79 15.35
CA TYR A 307 7.77 -12.21 15.59
C TYR A 307 8.55 -13.11 14.62
N LEU A 308 8.64 -12.73 13.35
CA LEU A 308 9.45 -13.42 12.33
C LEU A 308 10.97 -13.28 12.55
N GLY A 309 11.39 -12.53 13.57
CA GLY A 309 12.79 -12.37 13.95
C GLY A 309 13.54 -11.29 13.16
N VAL A 310 12.82 -10.40 12.47
CA VAL A 310 13.41 -9.23 11.80
C VAL A 310 13.90 -8.25 12.87
N LYS A 311 15.12 -7.75 12.67
CA LYS A 311 15.80 -6.79 13.54
C LYS A 311 16.21 -5.54 12.76
N ASN A 312 16.65 -4.53 13.49
CA ASN A 312 17.20 -3.29 12.96
C ASN A 312 16.20 -2.51 12.09
N ILE A 313 14.91 -2.61 12.45
CA ILE A 313 13.83 -1.85 11.81
C ILE A 313 13.93 -0.40 12.27
N HIS A 314 14.05 0.51 11.31
CA HIS A 314 13.94 1.93 11.55
C HIS A 314 12.50 2.34 11.27
N LEU A 315 11.85 2.91 12.29
CA LEU A 315 10.43 3.21 12.31
C LEU A 315 10.22 4.71 12.45
N GLY A 316 9.49 5.30 11.50
CA GLY A 316 9.30 6.76 11.47
C GLY A 316 7.94 7.24 10.96
N PRO A 317 7.71 8.56 10.95
CA PRO A 317 8.72 9.60 11.19
C PRO A 317 9.03 9.86 12.67
N THR A 318 8.26 9.28 13.57
CA THR A 318 8.50 9.30 15.03
C THR A 318 8.23 7.92 15.59
N LEU A 319 8.80 7.58 16.74
CA LEU A 319 8.39 6.37 17.46
C LEU A 319 6.98 6.55 18.07
N PRO A 320 6.21 5.46 18.24
CA PRO A 320 4.88 5.53 18.84
C PRO A 320 4.87 6.07 20.28
N ALA A 321 3.98 7.03 20.53
CA ALA A 321 3.82 7.65 21.85
C ALA A 321 3.31 6.69 22.93
N PHE A 322 2.70 5.55 22.54
CA PHE A 322 2.25 4.52 23.48
C PHE A 322 3.39 3.64 24.00
N LEU A 323 4.62 3.82 23.53
CA LEU A 323 5.80 3.12 24.05
C LEU A 323 6.38 3.89 25.24
N SER A 324 6.25 3.32 26.44
CA SER A 324 6.94 3.86 27.61
C SER A 324 8.46 3.69 27.48
N PRO A 325 9.28 4.49 28.19
CA PRO A 325 10.74 4.39 28.10
C PRO A 325 11.28 2.96 28.32
N ASN A 326 10.70 2.21 29.26
CA ASN A 326 11.11 0.83 29.54
C ASN A 326 10.73 -0.13 28.40
N VAL A 327 9.55 0.03 27.80
CA VAL A 327 9.13 -0.78 26.65
C VAL A 327 10.00 -0.46 25.43
N THR A 328 10.27 0.83 25.17
CA THR A 328 11.19 1.27 24.13
C THR A 328 12.56 0.65 24.31
N LYS A 329 13.11 0.66 25.54
CA LYS A 329 14.40 0.04 25.83
C LYS A 329 14.41 -1.46 25.48
N VAL A 330 13.36 -2.20 25.82
CA VAL A 330 13.24 -3.63 25.44
C VAL A 330 13.25 -3.81 23.92
N LEU A 331 12.53 -2.96 23.18
CA LEU A 331 12.50 -3.01 21.72
C LEU A 331 13.87 -2.71 21.09
N VAL A 332 14.59 -1.73 21.61
CA VAL A 332 15.96 -1.39 21.20
C VAL A 332 16.91 -2.54 21.52
N ASP A 333 16.96 -3.00 22.78
CA ASP A 333 17.92 -4.01 23.24
C ASP A 333 17.73 -5.38 22.55
N LYS A 334 16.49 -5.78 22.26
CA LYS A 334 16.17 -7.11 21.74
C LYS A 334 16.07 -7.16 20.21
N PHE A 335 15.54 -6.11 19.60
CA PHE A 335 15.22 -6.07 18.18
C PHE A 335 15.99 -5.00 17.40
N GLY A 336 16.72 -4.10 18.05
CA GLY A 336 17.42 -3.02 17.38
C GLY A 336 16.47 -2.01 16.73
N ILE A 337 15.26 -1.82 17.26
CA ILE A 337 14.32 -0.81 16.75
C ILE A 337 14.99 0.57 16.84
N GLY A 338 15.04 1.28 15.72
CA GLY A 338 15.58 2.63 15.60
C GLY A 338 14.52 3.64 15.14
N GLY A 339 14.80 4.92 15.36
CA GLY A 339 14.10 6.02 14.69
C GLY A 339 14.85 6.45 13.42
N ILE A 340 14.30 7.40 12.68
CA ILE A 340 14.99 8.06 11.56
C ILE A 340 15.64 9.37 12.03
N THR A 341 16.67 9.84 11.32
CA THR A 341 17.34 11.11 11.57
C THR A 341 17.23 12.04 10.35
N ASN A 342 18.32 12.24 9.62
CA ASN A 342 18.37 12.91 8.32
C ASN A 342 18.79 11.90 7.24
N VAL A 343 18.54 12.26 5.98
CA VAL A 343 18.77 11.34 4.84
C VAL A 343 20.24 10.94 4.72
N GLU A 344 21.18 11.85 4.98
CA GLU A 344 22.61 11.58 4.79
C GLU A 344 23.12 10.54 5.81
N ASP A 345 22.86 10.78 7.09
CA ASP A 345 23.32 9.90 8.17
C ASP A 345 22.66 8.52 8.09
N ASP A 346 21.35 8.50 7.84
CA ASP A 346 20.62 7.24 7.71
C ASP A 346 21.08 6.46 6.46
N MET A 347 21.39 7.14 5.35
CA MET A 347 21.92 6.48 4.15
C MET A 347 23.24 5.77 4.43
N LYS A 348 24.21 6.46 5.08
CA LYS A 348 25.50 5.86 5.46
C LYS A 348 25.30 4.64 6.36
N MET A 349 24.49 4.79 7.40
CA MET A 349 24.16 3.71 8.33
C MET A 349 23.52 2.50 7.62
N PHE A 350 22.53 2.71 6.76
CA PHE A 350 21.85 1.61 6.07
C PHE A 350 22.72 0.92 5.02
N MET A 351 23.64 1.66 4.41
CA MET A 351 24.59 1.12 3.43
C MET A 351 25.80 0.44 4.09
N GLY A 352 26.04 0.71 5.38
CA GLY A 352 27.15 0.15 6.16
C GLY A 352 28.46 0.92 5.97
N GLU A 353 28.37 2.24 5.75
CA GLU A 353 29.48 3.17 5.54
C GLU A 353 29.88 3.93 6.80
#